data_AF-A0A940MC01-F1
#
_entry.id   AF-A0A940MC01-F1
#
_cell.length_a   1.000
_cell.length_b   1.000
_cell.length_c   1.000
_cell.angle_alpha   90.00
_cell.angle_beta   90.00
_cell.angle_gamma   90.00
#
_symmetry.space_group_name_H-M   'P 1'
#
loop_
_entity.id
_entity.type
_entity.pdbx_description
1 polymer ?
#
loop_
_entity_poly.entity_id
_entity_poly.type
_entity_poly.pdbx_seq_one_letter_code
_entity_poly.pdbx_strand_id
1 'polypeptide(L)'
;MTVRSRTALFCAASKSLARRRIRKPIGGFLAFSAALVLVFTTATAAQAHYVYQDDEVWSNTDSSKCLYTYAEVSHGSGGGYAKSYALASSGIPLSESCILVWNRPPGNLKTGWQYYYWDGSQWGICQQLAGDQNPDGTWTGYTNTTKTSRMELTYDFGIAPPCGGGYYGTMGAGAVYYGGQWYGNTVSIWSGQHFIEP
;
A
#
# COMPACT_ATOMS: atom_id res chain seq x y z
N MET A 1 -51.11 -24.34 13.19
CA MET A 1 -51.02 -24.37 14.66
C MET A 1 -52.02 -23.37 15.23
N THR A 2 -52.57 -23.72 16.38
CA THR A 2 -53.92 -23.47 16.90
C THR A 2 -54.19 -22.04 17.40
N VAL A 3 -55.44 -21.60 17.27
CA VAL A 3 -56.05 -20.40 17.87
C VAL A 3 -56.54 -20.69 19.30
N ARG A 4 -56.38 -19.74 20.25
CA ARG A 4 -57.21 -19.42 21.45
C ARG A 4 -56.51 -18.25 22.20
N SER A 5 -57.04 -17.05 22.42
CA SER A 5 -58.35 -16.50 22.88
C SER A 5 -58.49 -16.38 24.42
N ARG A 6 -58.76 -15.13 24.84
CA ARG A 6 -59.41 -14.57 26.06
C ARG A 6 -58.55 -14.24 27.30
N THR A 7 -58.42 -12.96 27.70
CA THR A 7 -59.36 -12.04 28.44
C THR A 7 -59.32 -12.33 29.95
N ALA A 8 -58.57 -11.59 30.79
CA ALA A 8 -58.77 -10.27 31.42
C ALA A 8 -59.30 -10.37 32.88
N LEU A 9 -58.72 -9.58 33.80
CA LEU A 9 -59.34 -8.94 35.01
C LEU A 9 -58.21 -8.25 35.81
N PHE A 10 -58.09 -6.91 35.77
CA PHE A 10 -58.65 -5.91 36.72
C PHE A 10 -58.29 -6.15 38.20
N CYS A 11 -57.56 -5.22 38.85
CA CYS A 11 -58.17 -4.16 39.68
C CYS A 11 -57.14 -3.23 40.40
N ALA A 12 -57.53 -1.96 40.53
CA ALA A 12 -57.24 -0.95 41.56
C ALA A 12 -55.77 -0.61 41.93
N ALA A 13 -55.26 0.57 41.53
CA ALA A 13 -55.45 1.89 42.15
C ALA A 13 -54.55 2.16 43.38
N SER A 14 -53.62 3.11 43.23
CA SER A 14 -53.31 4.07 44.29
C SER A 14 -52.71 5.34 43.69
N LYS A 15 -53.42 6.46 43.87
CA LYS A 15 -52.92 7.80 43.60
C LYS A 15 -51.99 8.19 44.74
N SER A 16 -50.73 8.51 44.43
CA SER A 16 -49.85 9.26 45.32
C SER A 16 -49.37 10.52 44.61
N LEU A 17 -50.03 11.64 44.93
CA LEU A 17 -49.56 12.99 44.71
C LEU A 17 -48.22 13.19 45.40
N ALA A 18 -47.15 13.48 44.65
CA ALA A 18 -45.96 14.09 45.24
C ALA A 18 -45.14 14.90 44.22
N ARG A 19 -45.36 16.22 44.30
CA ARG A 19 -44.39 17.30 44.12
C ARG A 19 -43.46 17.25 42.90
N ARG A 20 -43.81 18.11 41.93
CA ARG A 20 -42.85 18.86 41.10
C ARG A 20 -41.65 19.34 41.95
N ARG A 21 -40.46 18.84 41.65
CA ARG A 21 -39.21 19.56 41.83
C ARG A 21 -38.43 19.51 40.53
N ILE A 22 -38.51 20.61 39.79
CA ILE A 22 -37.62 20.92 38.68
C ILE A 22 -36.20 21.01 39.29
N ARG A 23 -35.40 19.96 39.12
CA ARG A 23 -33.96 20.02 39.39
C ARG A 23 -33.27 20.28 38.06
N LYS A 24 -32.69 21.47 37.93
CA LYS A 24 -31.84 21.89 36.81
C LYS A 24 -30.67 20.90 36.68
N PRO A 25 -30.30 20.44 35.47
CA PRO A 25 -29.06 19.69 35.29
C PRO A 25 -27.90 20.69 35.26
N ILE A 26 -27.16 20.79 36.37
CA ILE A 26 -25.84 21.43 36.36
C ILE A 26 -24.89 20.38 36.93
N GLY A 27 -24.15 19.70 36.06
CA GLY A 27 -23.19 18.70 36.50
C GLY A 27 -22.80 17.66 35.45
N GLY A 28 -22.77 18.01 34.17
CA GLY A 28 -22.44 17.07 33.09
C GLY A 28 -21.56 17.63 31.99
N PHE A 29 -20.80 18.70 32.25
CA PHE A 29 -20.00 19.38 31.23
C PHE A 29 -18.48 19.43 31.49
N LEU A 30 -17.98 18.79 32.56
CA LEU A 30 -16.53 18.81 32.85
C LEU A 30 -15.80 17.47 32.62
N ALA A 31 -16.50 16.38 32.33
CA ALA A 31 -15.86 15.10 32.04
C ALA A 31 -15.57 14.88 30.53
N PHE A 32 -16.25 15.62 29.64
CA PHE A 32 -16.03 15.50 28.19
C PHE A 32 -14.79 16.25 27.71
N SER A 33 -14.33 17.28 28.44
CA SER A 33 -13.21 18.11 28.01
C SER A 33 -11.84 17.48 28.28
N ALA A 34 -11.71 16.68 29.35
CA ALA A 34 -10.43 16.05 29.69
C ALA A 34 -10.10 14.85 28.78
N ALA A 35 -11.10 14.08 28.37
CA ALA A 35 -10.91 12.98 27.43
C ALA A 35 -10.58 13.47 26.01
N LEU A 36 -11.15 14.60 25.58
CA LEU A 36 -10.84 15.20 24.28
C LEU A 36 -9.40 15.71 24.22
N VAL A 37 -8.91 16.35 25.29
CA VAL A 37 -7.54 16.90 25.34
C VAL A 37 -6.48 15.79 25.36
N LEU A 38 -6.74 14.63 26.00
CA LEU A 38 -5.81 13.50 25.94
C LEU A 38 -5.72 12.87 24.54
N VAL A 39 -6.81 12.83 23.78
CA VAL A 39 -6.80 12.33 22.39
C VAL A 39 -5.98 13.24 21.47
N PHE A 40 -5.90 14.55 21.75
CA PHE A 40 -5.05 15.47 20.99
C PHE A 40 -3.57 15.46 21.39
N THR A 41 -3.20 14.90 22.56
CA THR A 41 -1.80 14.87 23.01
C THR A 41 -1.14 13.48 22.94
N THR A 42 -1.92 12.41 22.78
CA THR A 42 -1.37 11.03 22.65
C THR A 42 -1.66 10.37 21.30
N ALA A 43 -2.27 11.09 20.36
CA ALA A 43 -2.24 10.68 18.96
C ALA A 43 -0.84 10.95 18.40
N THR A 44 0.13 10.07 18.71
CA THR A 44 1.26 9.89 17.79
C THR A 44 0.65 9.51 16.45
N ALA A 45 0.80 10.36 15.43
CA ALA A 45 0.39 10.03 14.09
C ALA A 45 0.95 8.63 13.75
N ALA A 46 0.09 7.65 13.51
CA ALA A 46 0.51 6.43 12.86
C ALA A 46 0.95 6.84 11.45
N GLN A 47 2.26 6.97 11.21
CA GLN A 47 2.81 7.41 9.93
C GLN A 47 2.47 6.37 8.84
N ALA A 48 1.53 6.72 7.97
CA ALA A 48 1.27 6.02 6.72
C ALA A 48 1.71 6.93 5.57
N HIS A 49 2.96 6.77 5.11
CA HIS A 49 3.58 7.61 4.09
C HIS A 49 3.82 6.76 2.83
N TYR A 50 3.13 7.02 1.72
CA TYR A 50 3.23 6.22 0.49
C TYR A 50 3.44 7.07 -0.77
N VAL A 51 4.24 6.61 -1.72
CA VAL A 51 4.12 7.02 -3.13
C VAL A 51 4.25 5.80 -4.03
N TYR A 52 3.37 5.72 -5.02
CA TYR A 52 2.78 4.47 -5.46
C TYR A 52 2.33 4.61 -6.92
N GLN A 53 2.92 3.84 -7.84
CA GLN A 53 2.50 3.83 -9.25
C GLN A 53 2.52 2.42 -9.84
N ASP A 54 1.37 2.00 -10.40
CA ASP A 54 1.14 0.73 -11.11
C ASP A 54 0.98 1.00 -12.58
N ASP A 55 1.61 0.18 -13.40
CA ASP A 55 1.35 0.20 -14.83
C ASP A 55 1.59 -1.15 -15.49
N GLU A 56 0.85 -1.39 -16.57
CA GLU A 56 1.12 -2.49 -17.49
C GLU A 56 2.34 -2.12 -18.32
N VAL A 57 3.46 -2.80 -18.09
CA VAL A 57 4.70 -2.57 -18.84
C VAL A 57 4.79 -3.43 -20.09
N TRP A 58 3.95 -4.47 -20.22
CA TRP A 58 3.86 -5.30 -21.42
C TRP A 58 2.60 -6.18 -21.44
N SER A 59 2.03 -6.38 -22.64
CA SER A 59 1.09 -7.46 -22.96
C SER A 59 1.32 -8.02 -24.37
N ASN A 60 0.92 -9.28 -24.59
CA ASN A 60 0.92 -9.88 -25.93
C ASN A 60 -0.39 -9.61 -26.69
N THR A 61 -0.42 -9.92 -27.99
CA THR A 61 -1.52 -9.53 -28.91
C THR A 61 -2.90 -10.05 -28.53
N ASP A 62 -3.00 -11.24 -27.92
CA ASP A 62 -4.26 -11.81 -27.42
C ASP A 62 -4.48 -11.49 -25.93
N SER A 63 -3.62 -10.64 -25.35
CA SER A 63 -3.56 -10.26 -23.95
C SER A 63 -3.55 -11.46 -22.99
N SER A 64 -3.17 -12.65 -23.48
CA SER A 64 -3.12 -13.84 -22.65
C SER A 64 -1.95 -13.88 -21.67
N LYS A 65 -1.07 -12.87 -21.76
CA LYS A 65 0.13 -12.68 -20.95
C LYS A 65 0.32 -11.18 -20.79
N CYS A 66 0.37 -10.71 -19.55
CA CYS A 66 0.75 -9.34 -19.25
C CYS A 66 1.76 -9.32 -18.11
N LEU A 67 2.46 -8.20 -18.03
CA LEU A 67 3.40 -7.88 -16.99
C LEU A 67 3.05 -6.49 -16.46
N TYR A 68 2.84 -6.44 -15.14
CA TYR A 68 2.69 -5.20 -14.39
C TYR A 68 3.95 -4.99 -13.58
N THR A 69 4.38 -3.75 -13.44
CA THR A 69 5.49 -3.38 -12.55
C THR A 69 5.03 -2.23 -11.66
N TYR A 70 5.39 -2.29 -10.39
CA TYR A 70 4.95 -1.31 -9.43
C TYR A 70 6.11 -0.83 -8.55
N ALA A 71 6.32 0.48 -8.51
CA ALA A 71 7.44 1.11 -7.81
C ALA A 71 6.94 1.96 -6.63
N GLU A 72 7.65 1.95 -5.50
CA GLU A 72 7.24 2.67 -4.30
C GLU A 72 8.42 3.19 -3.47
N VAL A 73 8.21 4.35 -2.86
CA VAL A 73 8.87 4.75 -1.61
C VAL A 73 7.80 4.78 -0.52
N SER A 74 8.00 4.11 0.61
CA SER A 74 7.11 4.31 1.76
C SER A 74 7.91 4.50 3.03
N HIS A 75 7.53 5.44 3.88
CA HIS A 75 8.39 5.88 4.97
C HIS A 75 7.94 5.30 6.30
N GLY A 76 8.52 4.15 6.66
CA GLY A 76 8.35 3.46 7.94
C GLY A 76 9.11 4.09 9.10
N SER A 77 10.01 3.35 9.75
CA SER A 77 10.70 3.74 11.01
C SER A 77 11.62 4.97 10.98
N GLY A 78 11.55 5.83 9.96
CA GLY A 78 12.35 7.07 9.82
C GLY A 78 13.36 7.07 8.67
N GLY A 79 13.69 5.92 8.07
CA GLY A 79 14.67 5.82 6.97
C GLY A 79 14.08 5.61 5.57
N GLY A 80 12.82 5.16 5.48
CA GLY A 80 12.18 4.85 4.21
C GLY A 80 12.24 3.37 3.82
N TYR A 81 11.41 3.03 2.85
CA TYR A 81 11.36 1.78 2.12
C TYR A 81 11.63 2.09 0.65
N ALA A 82 12.39 1.23 -0.02
CA ALA A 82 12.34 1.11 -1.47
C ALA A 82 11.53 -0.14 -1.82
N LYS A 83 10.68 -0.05 -2.85
CA LYS A 83 9.99 -1.23 -3.35
C LYS A 83 9.83 -1.20 -4.86
N SER A 84 10.06 -2.35 -5.48
CA SER A 84 9.68 -2.62 -6.87
C SER A 84 9.06 -4.01 -6.96
N TYR A 85 8.07 -4.14 -7.84
CA TYR A 85 7.16 -5.24 -7.74
C TYR A 85 6.64 -5.67 -9.12
N ALA A 86 7.03 -6.84 -9.60
CA ALA A 86 6.70 -7.34 -10.94
C ALA A 86 5.71 -8.52 -10.90
N LEU A 87 4.66 -8.48 -11.72
CA LEU A 87 3.52 -9.41 -11.66
C LEU A 87 3.12 -9.92 -13.05
N ALA A 88 2.94 -11.24 -13.21
CA ALA A 88 2.55 -11.82 -14.50
C ALA A 88 1.82 -13.20 -14.48
N SER A 89 0.79 -13.57 -13.70
CA SER A 89 -0.12 -12.94 -12.73
C SER A 89 -1.16 -14.04 -12.32
N SER A 90 -1.84 -14.00 -11.17
CA SER A 90 -3.25 -14.49 -11.06
C SER A 90 -4.24 -13.48 -10.49
N GLY A 91 -3.88 -12.20 -10.58
CA GLY A 91 -4.66 -10.99 -10.26
C GLY A 91 -3.69 -9.85 -9.87
N ILE A 92 -3.91 -8.57 -10.19
CA ILE A 92 -5.14 -7.76 -9.95
C ILE A 92 -5.64 -7.07 -11.25
N PRO A 93 -6.88 -7.32 -11.72
CA PRO A 93 -7.43 -6.65 -12.90
C PRO A 93 -8.49 -5.57 -12.54
N LEU A 94 -8.43 -4.40 -13.20
CA LEU A 94 -9.57 -3.47 -13.33
C LEU A 94 -9.87 -3.03 -14.78
N SER A 95 -9.18 -3.62 -15.77
CA SER A 95 -9.47 -3.45 -17.20
C SER A 95 -9.33 -4.79 -17.95
N GLU A 96 -10.22 -5.03 -18.91
CA GLU A 96 -10.72 -6.37 -19.31
C GLU A 96 -9.84 -7.25 -20.21
N SER A 97 -8.55 -6.98 -20.41
CA SER A 97 -7.79 -7.72 -21.44
C SER A 97 -6.88 -8.84 -20.93
N CYS A 98 -6.39 -8.85 -19.68
CA CYS A 98 -5.33 -9.81 -19.31
C CYS A 98 -5.81 -11.23 -18.91
N ILE A 99 -5.41 -12.27 -19.65
CA ILE A 99 -5.58 -13.67 -19.20
C ILE A 99 -4.46 -14.04 -18.22
N LEU A 100 -4.86 -14.42 -17.02
CA LEU A 100 -3.97 -14.55 -15.89
C LEU A 100 -3.37 -15.98 -15.82
N VAL A 101 -2.07 -16.13 -16.09
CA VAL A 101 -1.37 -17.42 -15.94
C VAL A 101 -0.97 -17.64 -14.49
N TRP A 102 -1.55 -18.66 -13.86
CA TRP A 102 -1.45 -18.91 -12.41
C TRP A 102 -0.04 -18.83 -11.82
N ASN A 103 0.99 -19.30 -12.52
CA ASN A 103 2.39 -19.18 -12.12
C ASN A 103 3.34 -19.21 -13.32
N ARG A 104 4.52 -18.61 -13.18
CA ARG A 104 5.65 -18.70 -14.11
C ARG A 104 6.71 -19.70 -13.61
N PRO A 105 7.44 -20.40 -14.50
CA PRO A 105 8.60 -21.21 -14.12
C PRO A 105 9.70 -20.38 -13.42
N PRO A 106 10.60 -21.02 -12.65
CA PRO A 106 11.85 -20.38 -12.21
C PRO A 106 12.61 -19.78 -13.40
N GLY A 107 13.16 -18.57 -13.21
CA GLY A 107 13.93 -17.84 -14.21
C GLY A 107 13.10 -17.04 -15.21
N ASN A 108 11.76 -17.04 -15.10
CA ASN A 108 10.87 -16.39 -16.06
C ASN A 108 10.25 -15.08 -15.59
N LEU A 109 10.54 -14.65 -14.37
CA LEU A 109 10.22 -13.33 -13.85
C LEU A 109 11.50 -12.67 -13.39
N LYS A 110 11.54 -11.35 -13.56
CA LYS A 110 12.62 -10.50 -13.10
C LYS A 110 12.04 -9.24 -12.48
N THR A 111 12.69 -8.73 -11.44
CA THR A 111 12.38 -7.43 -10.86
C THR A 111 13.65 -6.76 -10.34
N GLY A 112 13.62 -5.45 -10.25
CA GLY A 112 14.74 -4.61 -9.83
C GLY A 112 14.31 -3.20 -9.42
N TRP A 113 15.14 -2.50 -8.65
CA TRP A 113 14.91 -1.09 -8.34
C TRP A 113 16.16 -0.25 -8.16
N GLN A 114 15.99 1.05 -8.37
CA GLN A 114 16.90 2.13 -8.01
C GLN A 114 16.16 3.14 -7.12
N TYR A 115 16.80 3.54 -6.03
CA TYR A 115 16.30 4.51 -5.05
C TYR A 115 17.07 5.81 -5.22
N TYR A 116 16.36 6.83 -5.68
CA TYR A 116 16.89 8.12 -6.06
C TYR A 116 16.76 9.12 -4.92
N TYR A 117 17.73 10.04 -4.84
CA TYR A 117 17.76 11.18 -3.93
C TYR A 117 17.92 12.48 -4.72
N TRP A 118 17.20 13.52 -4.31
CA TRP A 118 17.32 14.86 -4.88
C TRP A 118 18.37 15.68 -4.14
N ASP A 119 19.46 16.05 -4.82
CA ASP A 119 20.55 16.84 -4.22
C ASP A 119 20.28 18.35 -4.16
N GLY A 120 19.10 18.80 -4.61
CA GLY A 120 18.76 20.21 -4.79
C GLY A 120 18.76 20.67 -6.25
N SER A 121 19.38 19.89 -7.15
CA SER A 121 19.55 20.21 -8.57
C SER A 121 19.21 19.07 -9.52
N GLN A 122 19.47 17.81 -9.12
CA GLN A 122 19.22 16.62 -9.92
C GLN A 122 18.91 15.40 -9.04
N TRP A 123 18.26 14.42 -9.67
CA TRP A 123 18.05 13.10 -9.08
C TRP A 123 19.28 12.23 -9.31
N GLY A 124 19.91 11.78 -8.22
CA GLY A 124 21.01 10.82 -8.24
C GLY A 124 20.61 9.49 -7.62
N ILE A 125 21.26 8.40 -8.02
CA ILE A 125 21.05 7.08 -7.39
C ILE A 125 21.69 7.12 -5.99
N CYS A 126 20.86 6.96 -4.98
CA CYS A 126 21.30 6.84 -3.59
C CYS A 126 21.58 5.38 -3.20
N GLN A 127 20.68 4.49 -3.59
CA GLN A 127 20.79 3.05 -3.37
C GLN A 127 20.17 2.29 -4.54
N GLN A 128 20.58 1.04 -4.74
CA GLN A 128 19.97 0.19 -5.75
C GLN A 128 20.13 -1.27 -5.37
N LEU A 129 19.14 -2.07 -5.75
CA LEU A 129 19.19 -3.52 -5.55
C LEU A 129 18.76 -4.21 -6.84
N ALA A 130 19.77 -4.74 -7.55
CA ALA A 130 19.62 -5.37 -8.85
C ALA A 130 18.77 -4.50 -9.79
N GLY A 131 19.35 -3.44 -10.36
CA GLY A 131 18.59 -2.45 -11.12
C GLY A 131 19.44 -1.56 -12.00
N ASP A 132 20.62 -2.04 -12.42
CA ASP A 132 21.43 -1.31 -13.40
C ASP A 132 20.71 -1.32 -14.75
N GLN A 133 20.61 -0.16 -15.38
CA GLN A 133 20.24 -0.10 -16.77
C GLN A 133 21.51 -0.34 -17.62
N ASN A 134 21.47 -1.39 -18.43
CA ASN A 134 22.49 -1.69 -19.43
C ASN A 134 22.49 -0.61 -20.53
N PRO A 135 23.59 -0.46 -21.29
CA PRO A 135 23.66 0.50 -22.40
C PRO A 135 22.59 0.32 -23.48
N ASP A 136 22.01 -0.87 -23.60
CA ASP A 136 20.91 -1.18 -24.51
C ASP A 136 19.52 -0.83 -23.93
N GLY A 137 19.47 -0.18 -22.77
CA GLY A 137 18.26 0.21 -22.07
C GLY A 137 17.62 -0.91 -21.23
N THR A 138 18.21 -2.12 -21.24
CA THR A 138 17.66 -3.25 -20.50
C THR A 138 18.04 -3.24 -19.02
N TRP A 139 17.16 -3.73 -18.16
CA TRP A 139 17.42 -3.78 -16.72
C TRP A 139 18.11 -5.09 -16.30
N THR A 140 19.12 -4.95 -15.44
CA THR A 140 19.56 -6.04 -14.55
C THR A 140 18.52 -6.22 -13.44
N GLY A 141 18.48 -7.39 -12.81
CA GLY A 141 17.46 -7.69 -11.82
C GLY A 141 17.56 -9.11 -11.30
N TYR A 142 16.94 -9.36 -10.16
CA TYR A 142 16.82 -10.71 -9.63
C TYR A 142 15.76 -11.48 -10.39
N THR A 143 16.00 -12.77 -10.60
CA THR A 143 15.04 -13.68 -11.22
C THR A 143 14.42 -14.61 -10.20
N ASN A 144 13.19 -15.04 -10.44
CA ASN A 144 12.50 -15.95 -9.53
C ASN A 144 13.17 -17.33 -9.52
N THR A 145 13.42 -17.89 -8.34
CA THR A 145 14.01 -19.23 -8.20
C THR A 145 12.97 -20.34 -8.05
N THR A 146 11.71 -19.97 -7.82
CA THR A 146 10.58 -20.88 -7.64
C THR A 146 9.44 -20.53 -8.59
N LYS A 147 8.48 -21.44 -8.76
CA LYS A 147 7.27 -21.14 -9.52
C LYS A 147 6.44 -20.08 -8.80
N THR A 148 6.23 -18.94 -9.43
CA THR A 148 5.48 -17.82 -8.84
C THR A 148 4.81 -16.98 -9.93
N SER A 149 3.71 -16.31 -9.62
CA SER A 149 3.09 -15.27 -10.45
C SER A 149 3.62 -13.87 -10.14
N ARG A 150 4.39 -13.76 -9.06
CA ARG A 150 4.70 -12.52 -8.35
C ARG A 150 6.16 -12.50 -7.90
N MET A 151 6.88 -11.41 -8.18
CA MET A 151 8.16 -11.12 -7.53
C MET A 151 8.12 -9.75 -6.87
N GLU A 152 8.48 -9.70 -5.59
CA GLU A 152 8.60 -8.47 -4.83
C GLU A 152 10.02 -8.30 -4.32
N LEU A 153 10.59 -7.12 -4.55
CA LEU A 153 11.82 -6.68 -3.91
C LEU A 153 11.51 -5.47 -3.04
N THR A 154 11.74 -5.65 -1.74
CA THR A 154 11.52 -4.64 -0.72
C THR A 154 12.80 -4.49 0.07
N TYR A 155 13.18 -3.25 0.35
CA TYR A 155 14.29 -2.94 1.25
C TYR A 155 13.87 -1.87 2.25
N ASP A 156 14.11 -2.16 3.53
CA ASP A 156 13.88 -1.23 4.65
C ASP A 156 15.21 -0.58 5.03
N PHE A 157 15.28 0.75 4.96
CA PHE A 157 16.46 1.51 5.35
C PHE A 157 16.53 1.77 6.87
N GLY A 158 15.53 1.34 7.64
CA GLY A 158 15.52 1.42 9.09
C GLY A 158 15.15 2.82 9.60
N ILE A 159 15.98 3.37 10.48
CA ILE A 159 15.71 4.67 11.13
C ILE A 159 16.33 5.86 10.42
N ALA A 160 17.30 5.62 9.52
CA ALA A 160 18.07 6.68 8.89
C ALA A 160 18.05 6.49 7.36
N PRO A 161 17.71 7.53 6.59
CA PRO A 161 17.73 7.43 5.15
C PRO A 161 19.17 7.28 4.62
N PRO A 162 19.38 6.50 3.55
CA PRO A 162 20.72 6.13 3.07
C PRO A 162 21.54 7.33 2.57
N CYS A 163 20.91 8.46 2.25
CA CYS A 163 21.60 9.69 1.80
C CYS A 163 21.21 10.94 2.61
N GLY A 164 20.73 10.77 3.85
CA GLY A 164 20.28 11.88 4.70
C GLY A 164 18.84 12.34 4.41
N GLY A 165 18.33 13.29 5.19
CA GLY A 165 16.98 13.82 4.99
C GLY A 165 16.85 14.58 3.67
N GLY A 166 15.74 14.39 2.96
CA GLY A 166 15.47 15.04 1.67
C GLY A 166 14.42 14.32 0.84
N TYR A 167 14.34 14.65 -0.44
CA TYR A 167 13.37 14.01 -1.35
C TYR A 167 13.94 12.74 -1.96
N TYR A 168 13.12 11.70 -1.96
CA TYR A 168 13.41 10.37 -2.47
C TYR A 168 12.37 9.91 -3.48
N GLY A 169 12.76 9.02 -4.38
CA GLY A 169 11.84 8.32 -5.27
C GLY A 169 12.40 6.98 -5.71
N THR A 170 11.54 6.01 -6.00
CA THR A 170 11.95 4.69 -6.47
C THR A 170 11.63 4.55 -7.95
N MET A 171 12.62 4.12 -8.72
CA MET A 171 12.39 3.59 -10.05
C MET A 171 12.41 2.08 -10.00
N GLY A 172 11.28 1.45 -10.35
CA GLY A 172 11.13 0.00 -10.39
C GLY A 172 11.06 -0.52 -11.81
N ALA A 173 11.69 -1.66 -12.07
CA ALA A 173 11.59 -2.37 -13.34
C ALA A 173 11.22 -3.83 -13.13
N GLY A 174 10.48 -4.37 -14.08
CA GLY A 174 10.03 -5.76 -14.10
C GLY A 174 10.20 -6.35 -15.50
N ALA A 175 10.42 -7.67 -15.58
CA ALA A 175 10.44 -8.36 -16.86
C ALA A 175 9.84 -9.77 -16.76
N VAL A 176 9.30 -10.26 -17.88
CA VAL A 176 8.81 -11.64 -18.04
C VAL A 176 9.49 -12.31 -19.21
N TYR A 177 9.96 -13.54 -19.01
CA TYR A 177 10.54 -14.35 -20.08
C TYR A 177 9.45 -15.18 -20.76
N TYR A 178 9.29 -14.97 -22.07
CA TYR A 178 8.30 -15.64 -22.89
C TYR A 178 8.81 -15.80 -24.33
N GLY A 179 8.51 -16.92 -24.99
CA GLY A 179 8.87 -17.10 -26.41
C GLY A 179 10.37 -16.98 -26.74
N GLY A 180 11.26 -17.20 -25.77
CA GLY A 180 12.71 -17.07 -25.96
C GLY A 180 13.28 -15.68 -25.65
N GLN A 181 12.46 -14.70 -25.26
CA GLN A 181 12.86 -13.32 -25.05
C GLN A 181 12.29 -12.72 -23.75
N TRP A 182 12.93 -11.65 -23.27
CA TRP A 182 12.46 -10.87 -22.13
C TRP A 182 11.60 -9.70 -22.59
N TYR A 183 10.44 -9.53 -21.97
CA TYR A 183 9.51 -8.43 -22.21
C TYR A 183 9.35 -7.56 -20.97
N GLY A 184 9.08 -6.25 -21.16
CA GLY A 184 9.05 -5.24 -20.10
C GLY A 184 10.42 -4.80 -19.58
N ASN A 185 11.49 -5.50 -19.95
CA ASN A 185 12.85 -5.30 -19.44
C ASN A 185 13.50 -3.96 -19.81
N THR A 186 12.85 -3.12 -20.61
CA THR A 186 13.29 -1.76 -20.98
C THR A 186 12.34 -0.67 -20.49
N VAL A 187 11.30 -1.05 -19.74
CA VAL A 187 10.27 -0.15 -19.23
C VAL A 187 10.39 -0.13 -17.71
N SER A 188 10.53 1.06 -17.15
CA SER A 188 10.57 1.29 -15.72
C SER A 188 9.45 2.24 -15.30
N ILE A 189 9.00 2.07 -14.06
CA ILE A 189 7.97 2.88 -13.44
C ILE A 189 8.61 3.74 -12.36
N TRP A 190 8.33 5.04 -12.41
CA TRP A 190 8.75 5.99 -11.40
C TRP A 190 7.69 6.07 -10.31
N SER A 191 8.07 5.97 -9.05
CA SER A 191 7.12 6.02 -7.94
C SER A 191 6.57 7.42 -7.67
N GLY A 192 7.14 8.48 -8.25
CA GLY A 192 6.98 9.85 -7.74
C GLY A 192 8.01 10.20 -6.67
N GLN A 193 7.80 11.29 -5.94
CA GLN A 193 8.75 11.81 -4.94
C GLN A 193 8.13 11.87 -3.53
N HIS A 194 8.94 11.60 -2.51
CA HIS A 194 8.58 11.64 -1.10
C HIS A 194 9.65 12.33 -0.27
N PHE A 195 9.26 13.23 0.64
CA PHE A 195 10.20 13.85 1.56
C PHE A 195 10.40 12.99 2.80
N ILE A 196 11.66 12.83 3.21
CA ILE A 196 12.09 12.07 4.38
C ILE A 196 12.83 13.01 5.33
N GLU A 197 12.45 13.00 6.60
CA GLU A 197 13.11 13.80 7.64
C GLU A 197 14.52 13.25 7.96
N PRO A 198 15.49 14.14 8.29
CA PRO A 198 16.85 13.76 8.65
C PRO A 198 16.98 13.14 10.05
#